data_AF-A0A2S4Z7T9-F1
#
_entry.id   AF-A0A2S4Z7T9-F1
#
_cell.length_a   1.000
_cell.length_b   1.000
_cell.length_c   1.000
_cell.angle_alpha   90.00
_cell.angle_beta   90.00
_cell.angle_gamma   90.00
#
_symmetry.space_group_name_H-M   'P 1'
#
loop_
_entity.id
_entity.type
_entity.pdbx_description
1 polymer ?
#
loop_
_entity_poly.entity_id
_entity_poly.type
_entity_poly.pdbx_seq_one_letter_code
_entity_poly.pdbx_strand_id
1 'polypeptide(L)'
;MADVYELSLALNLRGELSEEELAELRWHLGQGPEPETLRIVPAFPAVVEDDRGEPVIIDDPVPLLSGHGAAWKVDGALVSALVPPEDGRHGTWALTIRQEIHPDDFDSTGELLSWLATKADDRHRAATGEVRIGWTRFYESDTFEPLMVRDGQVVWP
;
A
#
# COMPACT_ATOMS: atom_id res chain seq x y z
N MET A 1 3.12 22.75 -6.24
CA MET A 1 4.10 22.13 -5.34
C MET A 1 3.31 21.03 -4.66
N ALA A 2 3.70 19.78 -4.83
CA ALA A 2 2.95 18.64 -4.31
C ALA A 2 3.79 18.03 -3.20
N ASP A 3 3.18 17.77 -2.06
CA ASP A 3 3.84 17.11 -0.95
C ASP A 3 3.92 15.62 -1.31
N VAL A 4 5.11 15.16 -1.71
CA VAL A 4 5.31 13.77 -2.16
C VAL A 4 6.22 13.04 -1.19
N TYR A 5 5.82 11.83 -0.83
CA TYR A 5 6.63 10.91 -0.03
C TYR A 5 7.05 9.71 -0.87
N GLU A 6 8.30 9.31 -0.71
CA GLU A 6 8.76 7.99 -1.11
C GLU A 6 8.25 6.97 -0.09
N LEU A 7 7.43 6.03 -0.55
CA LEU A 7 7.00 4.87 0.23
C LEU A 7 7.82 3.65 -0.21
N SER A 8 8.58 3.03 0.70
CA SER A 8 9.44 1.88 0.40
C SER A 8 9.17 0.70 1.34
N LEU A 9 8.73 -0.45 0.80
CA LEU A 9 8.42 -1.66 1.56
C LEU A 9 9.23 -2.86 1.04
N ALA A 10 9.63 -3.71 1.98
CA ALA A 10 10.20 -5.03 1.70
C ALA A 10 9.67 -6.03 2.73
N LEU A 11 8.64 -6.79 2.36
CA LEU A 11 7.89 -7.66 3.27
C LEU A 11 7.88 -9.11 2.83
N ASN A 12 7.87 -9.98 3.83
CA ASN A 12 7.48 -11.37 3.65
C ASN A 12 6.07 -11.49 4.23
N LEU A 13 5.11 -11.89 3.41
CA LEU A 13 3.73 -12.11 3.83
C LEU A 13 3.52 -13.61 4.07
N ARG A 14 2.77 -13.96 5.11
CA ARG A 14 2.39 -15.33 5.43
C ARG A 14 1.59 -15.94 4.26
N GLY A 15 1.72 -17.25 4.05
CA GLY A 15 1.16 -17.95 2.89
C GLY A 15 -0.37 -18.04 2.81
N GLU A 16 -1.10 -17.62 3.85
CA GLU A 16 -2.56 -17.70 3.95
C GLU A 16 -3.23 -16.43 3.40
N LEU A 17 -3.04 -16.15 2.10
CA LEU A 17 -3.82 -15.16 1.37
C LEU A 17 -4.94 -15.89 0.61
N SER A 18 -6.18 -15.46 0.83
CA SER A 18 -7.31 -15.94 0.02
C SER A 18 -7.17 -15.48 -1.44
N GLU A 19 -7.87 -16.15 -2.36
CA GLU A 19 -7.86 -15.75 -3.78
C GLU A 19 -8.41 -14.33 -4.00
N GLU A 20 -9.44 -13.93 -3.23
CA GLU A 20 -10.02 -12.58 -3.26
C GLU A 20 -9.01 -11.52 -2.80
N GLU A 21 -8.36 -11.74 -1.66
CA GLU A 21 -7.31 -10.85 -1.15
C GLU A 21 -6.12 -10.75 -2.11
N LEU A 22 -5.73 -11.87 -2.72
CA LEU A 22 -4.63 -11.87 -3.69
C LEU A 22 -5.00 -11.12 -4.98
N ALA A 23 -6.25 -11.21 -5.44
CA ALA A 23 -6.74 -10.50 -6.61
C ALA A 23 -6.73 -8.97 -6.37
N GLU A 24 -7.24 -8.53 -5.22
CA GLU A 24 -7.24 -7.12 -4.84
C GLU A 24 -5.85 -6.57 -4.58
N LEU A 25 -4.97 -7.33 -3.90
CA LEU A 25 -3.57 -6.93 -3.75
C LEU A 25 -2.90 -6.77 -5.11
N ARG A 26 -3.11 -7.70 -6.05
CA ARG A 26 -2.57 -7.56 -7.42
C ARG A 26 -3.10 -6.34 -8.14
N TRP A 27 -4.38 -6.03 -7.99
CA TRP A 27 -4.98 -4.81 -8.55
C TRP A 27 -4.31 -3.55 -8.01
N HIS A 28 -4.19 -3.43 -6.68
CA HIS A 28 -3.48 -2.30 -6.06
C HIS A 28 -2.03 -2.18 -6.52
N LEU A 29 -1.37 -3.29 -6.86
CA LEU A 29 0.01 -3.32 -7.36
C LEU A 29 0.13 -3.09 -8.88
N GLY A 30 -0.96 -2.88 -9.61
CA GLY A 30 -0.98 -2.73 -11.08
C GLY A 30 -0.77 -4.04 -11.85
N GLN A 31 -0.92 -5.19 -11.19
CA GLN A 31 -0.62 -6.53 -11.72
C GLN A 31 -1.88 -7.34 -12.06
N GLY A 32 -3.07 -6.74 -11.99
CA GLY A 32 -4.34 -7.41 -12.25
C GLY A 32 -5.49 -6.41 -12.49
N PRO A 33 -6.63 -6.90 -12.98
CA PRO A 33 -7.84 -6.09 -13.13
C PRO A 33 -8.46 -5.77 -11.77
N GLU A 34 -9.31 -4.75 -11.72
CA GLU A 34 -10.15 -4.44 -10.56
C GLU A 34 -11.05 -5.64 -10.20
N PRO A 35 -11.07 -6.08 -8.93
CA PRO A 35 -11.97 -7.12 -8.46
C PRO A 35 -13.43 -6.65 -8.38
N GLU A 36 -14.38 -7.58 -8.46
CA GLU A 36 -15.81 -7.27 -8.25
C GLU A 36 -16.14 -6.88 -6.81
N THR A 37 -15.29 -7.23 -5.84
CA THR A 37 -15.48 -6.93 -4.42
C THR A 37 -14.15 -6.63 -3.77
N LEU A 38 -14.07 -5.49 -3.08
CA LEU A 38 -12.90 -5.06 -2.33
C LEU A 38 -13.04 -5.48 -0.86
N ARG A 39 -12.07 -6.25 -0.38
CA ARG A 39 -11.95 -6.84 0.96
C ARG A 39 -10.87 -6.17 1.79
N ILE A 40 -9.83 -5.63 1.15
CA ILE A 40 -8.68 -5.02 1.79
C ILE A 40 -8.96 -3.54 2.03
N VAL A 41 -9.32 -2.80 0.99
CA VAL A 41 -9.71 -1.37 1.06
C VAL A 41 -11.15 -1.25 0.56
N PRO A 42 -12.16 -1.28 1.44
CA PRO A 42 -13.55 -1.43 1.05
C PRO A 42 -14.21 -0.14 0.52
N ALA A 43 -13.57 1.02 0.65
CA ALA A 43 -14.15 2.30 0.26
C ALA A 43 -13.10 3.32 -0.19
N PHE A 44 -13.46 4.10 -1.21
CA PHE A 44 -12.69 5.18 -1.81
C PHE A 44 -13.58 6.43 -1.94
N PRO A 45 -13.94 7.08 -0.82
CA PRO A 45 -14.82 8.23 -0.85
C PRO A 45 -14.14 9.41 -1.57
N ALA A 46 -14.67 9.80 -2.73
CA ALA A 46 -14.21 10.93 -3.52
C ALA A 46 -15.29 12.02 -3.58
N VAL A 47 -14.90 13.28 -3.38
CA VAL A 47 -15.80 14.43 -3.54
C VAL A 47 -15.72 14.90 -4.99
N VAL A 48 -16.85 14.81 -5.70
CA VAL A 48 -16.99 15.25 -7.09
C VAL A 48 -18.13 16.26 -7.21
N GLU A 49 -18.12 17.07 -8.26
CA GLU A 49 -19.25 17.94 -8.61
C GLU A 49 -20.26 17.16 -9.44
N ASP A 50 -21.54 17.22 -9.08
CA ASP A 50 -22.62 16.67 -9.89
C ASP A 50 -22.97 17.56 -11.10
N ASP A 51 -23.95 17.16 -11.91
CA ASP A 51 -24.41 17.93 -13.09
C ASP A 51 -24.91 19.36 -12.76
N ARG A 52 -25.12 19.68 -11.47
CA ARG A 52 -25.56 20.98 -10.97
C ARG A 52 -24.43 21.78 -10.31
N GLY A 53 -23.22 21.22 -10.25
CA GLY A 53 -22.08 21.82 -9.57
C GLY A 53 -22.14 21.68 -8.04
N GLU A 54 -22.96 20.78 -7.51
CA GLU A 54 -23.04 20.52 -6.07
C GLU A 54 -22.06 19.40 -5.69
N PRO A 55 -21.36 19.51 -4.53
CA PRO A 55 -20.44 18.48 -4.09
C PRO A 55 -21.19 17.24 -3.63
N VAL A 56 -20.85 16.09 -4.20
CA VAL A 56 -21.36 14.76 -3.82
C VAL A 56 -20.21 13.82 -3.52
N ILE A 57 -20.42 12.91 -2.56
CA ILE A 57 -19.46 11.84 -2.26
C ILE A 57 -19.85 10.63 -3.10
N ILE A 58 -18.92 10.17 -3.93
CA ILE A 58 -19.01 8.91 -4.65
C ILE A 58 -17.95 7.93 -4.13
N ASP A 59 -18.14 6.66 -4.40
CA ASP A 59 -17.12 5.64 -4.22
C ASP A 59 -16.40 5.48 -5.57
N ASP A 60 -15.11 5.80 -5.62
CA ASP A 60 -14.29 5.79 -6.84
C ASP A 60 -13.03 4.93 -6.63
N PRO A 61 -13.15 3.59 -6.74
CA PRO A 61 -12.03 2.68 -6.49
C PRO A 61 -10.84 2.92 -7.43
N VAL A 62 -9.65 3.07 -6.83
CA VAL A 62 -8.39 3.25 -7.59
C VAL A 62 -7.26 2.37 -7.03
N PRO A 63 -6.36 1.88 -7.89
CA PRO A 63 -5.23 1.07 -7.43
C PRO A 63 -4.13 1.94 -6.78
N LEU A 64 -3.89 1.73 -5.48
CA LEU A 64 -3.09 2.63 -4.63
C LEU A 64 -1.57 2.57 -4.86
N LEU A 65 -1.01 1.43 -5.28
CA LEU A 65 0.44 1.20 -5.36
C LEU A 65 0.83 0.67 -6.74
N SER A 66 0.15 1.16 -7.79
CA SER A 66 0.25 0.67 -9.17
C SER A 66 1.24 1.46 -10.03
N GLY A 67 1.98 2.40 -9.44
CA GLY A 67 2.96 3.20 -10.15
C GLY A 67 4.10 2.33 -10.72
N HIS A 68 4.43 2.57 -11.99
CA HIS A 68 5.50 1.88 -12.71
C HIS A 68 6.26 2.87 -13.59
N GLY A 69 7.53 2.57 -13.89
CA GLY A 69 8.37 3.43 -14.73
C GLY A 69 9.22 4.39 -13.90
N ALA A 70 9.64 5.51 -14.50
CA ALA A 70 10.50 6.47 -13.82
C ALA A 70 9.72 7.25 -12.75
N ALA A 71 10.29 7.34 -11.55
CA ALA A 71 9.77 8.20 -10.49
C ALA A 71 9.95 9.68 -10.88
N TRP A 72 9.05 10.54 -10.41
CA TRP A 72 9.07 11.96 -10.80
C TRP A 72 9.93 12.83 -9.88
N LYS A 73 9.86 12.58 -8.57
CA LYS A 73 10.45 13.38 -7.49
C LYS A 73 11.57 12.67 -6.75
N VAL A 74 11.51 11.34 -6.64
CA VAL A 74 12.41 10.56 -5.77
C VAL A 74 13.52 9.82 -6.54
N ASP A 75 13.69 10.14 -7.83
CA ASP A 75 14.60 9.49 -8.79
C ASP A 75 14.39 7.96 -8.91
N GLY A 76 15.01 7.34 -9.91
CA GLY A 76 14.94 5.88 -10.11
C GLY A 76 13.57 5.42 -10.62
N ALA A 77 13.19 4.19 -10.26
CA ALA A 77 11.96 3.58 -10.75
C ALA A 77 10.92 3.37 -9.63
N LEU A 78 9.64 3.48 -10.00
CA LEU A 78 8.52 3.00 -9.22
C LEU A 78 8.39 1.48 -9.43
N VAL A 79 8.26 0.75 -8.32
CA VAL A 79 8.30 -0.71 -8.32
C VAL A 79 7.19 -1.24 -7.44
N SER A 80 6.47 -2.23 -7.96
CA SER A 80 5.56 -3.08 -7.19
C SER A 80 5.76 -4.50 -7.68
N ALA A 81 6.30 -5.35 -6.82
CA ALA A 81 6.67 -6.74 -7.14
C ALA A 81 6.15 -7.68 -6.06
N LEU A 82 5.36 -8.67 -6.48
CA LEU A 82 4.80 -9.71 -5.61
C LEU A 82 5.20 -11.07 -6.16
N VAL A 83 6.05 -11.78 -5.42
CA VAL A 83 6.61 -13.08 -5.81
C VAL A 83 5.96 -14.17 -4.97
N PRO A 84 5.40 -15.23 -5.59
CA PRO A 84 4.81 -16.34 -4.87
C PRO A 84 5.87 -17.15 -4.11
N PRO A 85 5.48 -17.83 -3.02
CA PRO A 85 6.35 -18.75 -2.32
C PRO A 85 6.83 -19.90 -3.23
N GLU A 86 8.10 -20.30 -3.08
CA GLU A 86 8.68 -21.44 -3.84
C GLU A 86 7.95 -22.77 -3.52
N ASP A 87 7.58 -22.97 -2.25
CA ASP A 87 6.80 -24.12 -1.78
C ASP A 87 5.38 -23.69 -1.41
N GLY A 88 4.43 -23.90 -2.32
CA GLY A 88 3.03 -23.44 -2.24
C GLY A 88 2.18 -23.97 -1.05
N ARG A 89 2.77 -24.63 -0.06
CA ARG A 89 2.10 -25.07 1.18
C ARG A 89 2.58 -24.36 2.44
N HIS A 90 3.81 -23.83 2.47
CA HIS A 90 4.43 -23.29 3.69
C HIS A 90 5.39 -22.11 3.46
N GLY A 91 5.47 -21.56 2.24
CA GLY A 91 6.34 -20.42 1.98
C GLY A 91 5.68 -19.06 2.25
N THR A 92 6.51 -18.02 2.25
CA THR A 92 6.06 -16.62 2.34
C THR A 92 6.04 -15.98 0.97
N TRP A 93 5.06 -15.14 0.71
CA TRP A 93 5.08 -14.24 -0.44
C TRP A 93 6.14 -13.17 -0.20
N ALA A 94 6.96 -12.87 -1.19
CA ALA A 94 7.89 -11.75 -1.11
C ALA A 94 7.27 -10.53 -1.82
N LEU A 95 7.08 -9.44 -1.08
CA LEU A 95 6.54 -8.18 -1.56
C LEU A 95 7.62 -7.09 -1.50
N THR A 96 7.83 -6.39 -2.60
CA THR A 96 8.66 -5.18 -2.66
C THR A 96 7.88 -4.06 -3.32
N ILE A 97 7.84 -2.90 -2.67
CA ILE A 97 7.15 -1.71 -3.15
C ILE A 97 8.08 -0.51 -3.02
N ARG A 98 8.10 0.34 -4.04
CA ARG A 98 8.68 1.67 -4.04
C ARG A 98 7.78 2.59 -4.84
N GLN A 99 7.08 3.50 -4.15
CA GLN A 99 6.07 4.37 -4.75
C GLN A 99 6.26 5.83 -4.34
N GLU A 100 5.69 6.73 -5.11
CA GLU A 100 5.47 8.13 -4.73
C GLU A 100 4.01 8.26 -4.29
N ILE A 101 3.78 8.74 -3.07
CA ILE A 101 2.43 8.92 -2.52
C ILE A 101 2.23 10.37 -2.08
N HIS A 102 1.01 10.88 -2.25
CA HIS A 102 0.60 12.19 -1.75
C HIS A 102 -0.11 12.02 -0.38
N PRO A 103 -0.02 12.99 0.54
CA PRO A 103 -0.78 12.97 1.80
C PRO A 103 -2.28 12.75 1.65
N ASP A 104 -2.88 13.22 0.54
CA ASP A 104 -4.30 12.99 0.25
C ASP A 104 -4.63 11.49 0.10
N ASP A 105 -3.64 10.65 -0.24
CA ASP A 105 -3.81 9.20 -0.40
C ASP A 105 -3.53 8.43 0.91
N PHE A 106 -3.15 9.10 2.01
CA PHE A 106 -2.69 8.45 3.24
C PHE A 106 -3.77 7.61 3.93
N ASP A 107 -5.04 7.99 3.83
CA ASP A 107 -6.12 7.24 4.45
C ASP A 107 -6.31 5.89 3.74
N SER A 108 -6.58 5.89 2.43
CA SER A 108 -6.76 4.65 1.66
C SER A 108 -5.47 3.80 1.59
N THR A 109 -4.31 4.44 1.44
CA THR A 109 -3.02 3.74 1.52
C THR A 109 -2.81 3.16 2.91
N GLY A 110 -3.19 3.89 3.95
CA GLY A 110 -3.11 3.47 5.35
C GLY A 110 -3.92 2.21 5.62
N GLU A 111 -5.10 2.07 5.03
CA GLU A 111 -5.91 0.86 5.13
C GLU A 111 -5.21 -0.36 4.52
N LEU A 112 -4.70 -0.23 3.28
CA LEU A 112 -3.93 -1.29 2.61
C LEU A 112 -2.69 -1.69 3.42
N LEU A 113 -1.94 -0.71 3.91
CA LEU A 113 -0.73 -0.93 4.70
C LEU A 113 -1.02 -1.58 6.06
N SER A 114 -2.13 -1.20 6.70
CA SER A 114 -2.59 -1.82 7.95
C SER A 114 -2.98 -3.27 7.72
N TRP A 115 -3.67 -3.58 6.61
CA TRP A 115 -3.94 -4.96 6.21
C TRP A 115 -2.65 -5.75 5.94
N LEU A 116 -1.68 -5.17 5.21
CA LEU A 116 -0.37 -5.80 4.97
C LEU A 116 0.34 -6.14 6.29
N ALA A 117 0.27 -5.27 7.30
CA ALA A 117 0.82 -5.55 8.63
C ALA A 117 0.15 -6.75 9.32
N THR A 118 -1.12 -7.04 9.05
CA THR A 118 -1.78 -8.27 9.55
C THR A 118 -1.21 -9.53 8.91
N LYS A 119 -0.79 -9.44 7.64
CA LYS A 119 -0.26 -10.56 6.85
C LYS A 119 1.26 -10.70 6.95
N ALA A 120 1.96 -9.69 7.49
CA ALA A 120 3.40 -9.72 7.65
C ALA A 120 3.87 -10.91 8.54
N ASP A 121 4.95 -11.54 8.10
CA ASP A 121 5.69 -12.57 8.84
C ASP A 121 6.22 -12.04 10.19
N ASP A 122 6.43 -12.94 11.16
CA ASP A 122 6.84 -12.58 12.52
C ASP A 122 8.15 -11.81 12.60
N ARG A 123 9.03 -11.93 11.60
CA ARG A 123 10.29 -11.16 11.52
C ARG A 123 10.06 -9.65 11.45
N HIS A 124 8.89 -9.20 11.01
CA HIS A 124 8.52 -7.79 10.91
C HIS A 124 7.85 -7.24 12.17
N ARG A 125 7.58 -8.11 13.16
CA ARG A 125 6.88 -7.75 14.39
C ARG A 125 7.86 -7.46 15.52
N ALA A 126 7.70 -6.32 16.17
CA ALA A 126 8.39 -6.00 17.40
C ALA A 126 7.75 -6.73 18.59
N ALA A 127 8.52 -6.93 19.67
CA ALA A 127 8.02 -7.52 20.91
C ALA A 127 6.90 -6.69 21.57
N THR A 128 6.83 -5.41 21.25
CA THR A 128 5.79 -4.45 21.68
C THR A 128 4.47 -4.60 20.90
N GLY A 129 4.42 -5.46 19.88
CA GLY A 129 3.24 -5.68 19.03
C GLY A 129 3.20 -4.81 17.77
N GLU A 130 4.07 -3.82 17.66
CA GLU A 130 4.18 -2.96 16.48
C GLU A 130 4.74 -3.73 15.29
N VAL A 131 4.28 -3.41 14.09
CA VAL A 131 4.77 -4.03 12.85
C VAL A 131 5.52 -2.99 12.06
N ARG A 132 6.80 -3.24 11.79
CA ARG A 132 7.57 -2.42 10.86
C ARG A 132 7.29 -2.89 9.44
N ILE A 133 6.67 -2.03 8.64
CA ILE A 133 6.27 -2.38 7.27
C ILE A 133 7.22 -1.85 6.20
N GLY A 134 8.05 -0.87 6.53
CA GLY A 134 9.01 -0.31 5.57
C GLY A 134 9.61 1.01 6.04
N TRP A 135 9.71 1.94 5.09
CA TRP A 135 10.20 3.30 5.28
C TRP A 135 9.38 4.30 4.48
N THR A 136 9.38 5.54 4.98
CA THR A 136 8.89 6.71 4.27
C THR A 136 9.98 7.78 4.22
N ARG A 137 9.95 8.66 3.22
CA ARG A 137 10.85 9.81 3.11
C ARG A 137 10.17 10.93 2.33
N PHE A 138 10.08 12.12 2.91
CA PHE A 138 9.66 13.30 2.14
C PHE A 138 10.65 13.56 1.00
N TYR A 139 10.19 13.90 -0.21
CA TYR A 139 11.07 13.91 -1.39
C TYR A 139 12.28 14.87 -1.28
N GLU A 140 12.18 15.93 -0.49
CA GLU A 140 13.28 16.88 -0.22
C GLU A 140 14.19 16.46 0.94
N SER A 141 13.79 15.46 1.72
CA SER A 141 14.58 14.91 2.82
C SER A 141 15.61 13.91 2.31
N ASP A 142 16.78 13.88 2.93
CA ASP A 142 17.80 12.85 2.71
C ASP A 142 17.65 11.64 3.65
N THR A 143 16.71 11.72 4.60
CA THR A 143 16.57 10.77 5.70
C THR A 143 15.29 9.96 5.56
N PHE A 144 15.43 8.64 5.64
CA PHE A 144 14.29 7.70 5.68
C PHE A 144 13.84 7.46 7.12
N GLU A 145 12.53 7.53 7.32
CA GLU A 145 11.87 7.26 8.58
C GLU A 145 11.22 5.88 8.56
N PRO A 146 11.28 5.11 9.66
CA PRO A 146 10.65 3.79 9.72
C PRO A 146 9.13 3.93 9.64
N LEU A 147 8.50 3.19 8.72
CA LEU A 147 7.05 3.14 8.62
C LEU A 147 6.52 2.00 9.48
N MET A 148 5.69 2.35 10.46
CA MET A 148 5.20 1.45 11.49
C MET A 148 3.68 1.37 11.47
N VAL A 149 3.15 0.19 11.80
CA VAL A 149 1.75 0.00 12.16
C VAL A 149 1.66 -0.26 13.65
N ARG A 150 0.90 0.59 14.35
CA ARG A 150 0.62 0.50 15.79
C ARG A 150 -0.88 0.50 15.98
N ASP A 151 -1.39 -0.41 16.82
CA ASP A 151 -2.82 -0.53 17.12
C ASP A 151 -3.72 -0.63 15.87
N GLY A 152 -3.20 -1.24 14.80
CA GLY A 152 -3.90 -1.42 13.52
C GLY A 152 -3.93 -0.18 12.62
N GLN A 153 -3.14 0.86 12.92
CA GLN A 153 -3.05 2.08 12.12
C GLN A 153 -1.61 2.39 11.73
N VAL A 154 -1.42 2.94 10.52
CA VAL A 154 -0.12 3.44 10.06
C VAL A 154 0.23 4.71 10.82
N VAL A 155 1.46 4.79 11.30
CA VAL A 155 2.05 6.01 11.85
C VAL A 155 2.73 6.76 10.71
N TRP A 156 2.01 7.73 10.15
CA TRP A 156 2.54 8.66 9.15
C TRP A 156 3.45 9.72 9.80
N PRO A 157 4.44 10.25 9.06
CA PRO A 157 5.32 11.34 9.52
C PRO A 157 4.56 12.65 9.74
#